data_AF-A0ABD5S8V7-F1
#
_entry.id   AF-A0ABD5S8V7-F1
#
_cell.length_a   1.000
_cell.length_b   1.000
_cell.length_c   1.000
_cell.angle_alpha   90.00
_cell.angle_beta   90.00
_cell.angle_gamma   90.00
#
_symmetry.space_group_name_H-M   'P 1'
#
loop_
_entity.id
_entity.type
_entity.pdbx_description
1 polymer ?
#
loop_
_entity_poly.entity_id
_entity_poly.type
_entity_poly.pdbx_seq_one_letter_code
_entity_poly.pdbx_strand_id
1 'polypeptide(L)'
;MVVEALSSDTAHLALVAAVAIVALVVIYTLDRPSGAWGRRLRSRFVFGIPWGTLVAIASVIGVYLFVQDGITNPNRPVVIPFRAWSYFYPEGVLWSGFAHSSRSHITGNLLSTLVAGTLAEYAYGHYPRARGATTFRSLRNNPYVRAFLVVPGAILTFGFVSSLFALGPVIGFSGVVFALWGFALVHYPVGTIAALTGSTLVSVLYSTIRSPVEFAEASASYGAPSWANIAVQGHALGLIAGILVAVWLVRRRRRAGDRNAPVVAGIVAFGAVLLFGASRRLWAVYWYLGNDQYELYRAVGFALLLLLALVVAVAVAGREEPLRPQAAVP
;
A
#
# COMPACT_ATOMS: atom_id res chain seq x y z
N MET A 1 -23.80 -7.64 -33.79
CA MET A 1 -22.55 -7.92 -33.06
C MET A 1 -21.95 -6.70 -32.35
N VAL A 2 -21.23 -5.74 -32.98
CA VAL A 2 -20.59 -4.63 -32.22
C VAL A 2 -21.59 -3.70 -31.53
N VAL A 3 -22.71 -3.37 -32.18
CA VAL A 3 -23.77 -2.52 -31.62
C VAL A 3 -24.55 -3.23 -30.50
N GLU A 4 -24.76 -4.55 -30.61
CA GLU A 4 -25.36 -5.38 -29.55
C GLU A 4 -24.43 -5.58 -28.35
N ALA A 5 -23.12 -5.69 -28.58
CA ALA A 5 -22.14 -5.78 -27.50
C ALA A 5 -22.05 -4.45 -26.73
N LEU A 6 -22.06 -3.31 -27.42
CA LEU A 6 -22.08 -1.98 -26.78
C LEU A 6 -23.38 -1.74 -26.01
N SER A 7 -24.53 -2.19 -26.52
CA SER A 7 -25.81 -2.07 -25.80
C SER A 7 -25.87 -3.00 -24.58
N SER A 8 -25.30 -4.21 -24.70
CA SER A 8 -25.14 -5.15 -23.58
C SER A 8 -24.26 -4.59 -22.47
N ASP A 9 -23.03 -4.15 -22.77
CA ASP A 9 -22.10 -3.60 -21.78
C ASP A 9 -22.69 -2.39 -21.05
N THR A 10 -23.32 -1.49 -21.81
CA THR A 10 -24.00 -0.32 -21.24
C THR A 10 -25.13 -0.73 -20.30
N ALA A 11 -25.93 -1.74 -20.67
CA ALA A 11 -27.01 -2.25 -19.82
C ALA A 11 -26.46 -2.89 -18.52
N HIS A 12 -25.39 -3.68 -18.60
CA HIS A 12 -24.74 -4.28 -17.42
C HIS A 12 -24.18 -3.21 -16.48
N LEU A 13 -23.49 -2.20 -17.01
CA LEU A 13 -22.97 -1.09 -16.20
C LEU A 13 -24.09 -0.24 -15.59
N ALA A 14 -25.17 0.03 -16.34
CA ALA A 14 -26.34 0.73 -15.83
C ALA A 14 -27.01 -0.04 -14.68
N LEU A 15 -27.15 -1.36 -14.81
CA LEU A 15 -27.67 -2.23 -13.77
C LEU A 15 -26.80 -2.18 -12.51
N VAL A 16 -25.49 -2.34 -12.66
CA VAL A 16 -24.54 -2.27 -11.53
C VAL A 16 -24.63 -0.90 -10.84
N ALA A 17 -24.66 0.19 -11.60
CA ALA A 17 -24.80 1.53 -11.05
C ALA A 17 -26.12 1.71 -10.30
N ALA A 18 -27.24 1.25 -10.87
CA ALA A 18 -28.56 1.33 -10.23
C ALA A 18 -28.59 0.55 -8.92
N VAL A 19 -28.11 -0.70 -8.91
CA VAL A 19 -28.05 -1.54 -7.70
C VAL A 19 -27.13 -0.92 -6.64
N ALA A 20 -25.98 -0.38 -7.05
CA ALA A 20 -25.06 0.30 -6.14
C ALA A 20 -25.70 1.55 -5.51
N ILE A 21 -26.41 2.36 -6.29
CA ILE A 21 -27.14 3.54 -5.79
C ILE A 21 -28.21 3.10 -4.79
N VAL A 22 -29.02 2.09 -5.10
CA VAL A 22 -30.05 1.58 -4.19
C VAL A 22 -29.42 1.10 -2.88
N ALA A 23 -28.35 0.30 -2.95
CA ALA A 23 -27.64 -0.18 -1.77
C ALA A 23 -27.11 0.98 -0.91
N LEU A 24 -26.50 2.00 -1.54
CA LEU A 24 -26.00 3.18 -0.83
C LEU A 24 -27.14 3.99 -0.18
N VAL A 25 -28.27 4.17 -0.87
CA VAL A 25 -29.45 4.87 -0.32
C VAL A 25 -30.04 4.09 0.86
N VAL A 26 -30.17 2.77 0.76
CA VAL A 26 -30.65 1.93 1.86
C VAL A 26 -29.73 2.04 3.08
N ILE A 27 -28.42 1.90 2.90
CA ILE A 27 -27.46 2.04 4.01
C ILE A 27 -27.51 3.46 4.60
N TYR A 28 -27.53 4.50 3.76
CA TYR A 28 -27.56 5.88 4.22
C TYR A 28 -28.84 6.21 5.01
N THR A 29 -29.99 5.68 4.57
CA THR A 29 -31.27 5.89 5.26
C THR A 29 -31.37 5.12 6.57
N LEU A 30 -30.75 3.93 6.66
CA LEU A 30 -30.64 3.15 7.89
C LEU A 30 -29.70 3.81 8.90
N ASP A 31 -28.49 4.20 8.48
CA ASP A 31 -27.46 4.74 9.38
C ASP A 31 -27.74 6.17 9.81
N ARG A 32 -28.57 6.91 9.06
CA ARG A 32 -28.90 8.34 9.28
C ARG A 32 -27.69 9.15 9.73
N PRO A 33 -26.58 9.14 8.96
CA PRO A 33 -25.28 9.54 9.47
C PRO A 33 -25.20 11.03 9.84
N SER A 34 -26.18 11.87 9.45
CA SER A 34 -26.26 13.30 9.82
C SER A 34 -24.93 14.06 9.64
N GLY A 35 -24.20 13.73 8.57
CA GLY A 35 -22.88 14.29 8.24
C GLY A 35 -21.68 13.71 9.01
N ALA A 36 -21.89 12.73 9.89
CA ALA A 36 -20.84 12.13 10.73
C ALA A 36 -19.70 11.51 9.92
N TRP A 37 -20.01 10.85 8.79
CA TRP A 37 -18.99 10.27 7.91
C TRP A 37 -18.06 11.34 7.34
N GLY A 38 -18.63 12.43 6.80
CA GLY A 38 -17.87 13.57 6.28
C GLY A 38 -17.06 14.27 7.37
N ARG A 39 -17.63 14.46 8.57
CA ARG A 39 -16.89 15.00 9.73
C ARG A 39 -15.71 14.10 10.12
N ARG A 40 -15.90 12.79 10.11
CA ARG A 40 -14.85 11.81 10.42
C ARG A 40 -13.70 11.91 9.42
N LEU A 41 -13.97 11.90 8.12
CA LEU A 41 -12.92 12.07 7.10
C LEU A 41 -12.24 13.44 7.20
N ARG A 42 -13.00 14.52 7.30
CA ARG A 42 -12.46 15.89 7.42
C ARG A 42 -11.69 16.15 8.72
N SER A 43 -11.89 15.34 9.75
CA SER A 43 -11.09 15.42 10.99
C SER A 43 -9.62 15.04 10.76
N ARG A 44 -9.32 14.34 9.67
CA ARG A 44 -7.97 13.85 9.35
C ARG A 44 -7.45 14.40 8.02
N PHE A 45 -8.33 14.53 7.04
CA PHE A 45 -7.99 14.94 5.69
C PHE A 45 -8.48 16.34 5.37
N VAL A 46 -7.69 17.05 4.57
CA VAL A 46 -8.11 18.33 3.98
C VAL A 46 -9.24 18.01 2.99
N PHE A 47 -10.41 18.58 3.23
CA PHE A 47 -11.65 18.29 2.48
C PHE A 47 -12.14 16.83 2.52
N GLY A 48 -11.58 15.99 3.39
CA GLY A 48 -11.93 14.57 3.45
C GLY A 48 -11.20 13.70 2.42
N ILE A 49 -10.18 14.25 1.73
CA ILE A 49 -9.49 13.61 0.62
C ILE A 49 -8.02 13.28 0.99
N PRO A 50 -7.52 12.07 0.64
CA PRO A 50 -6.13 11.66 0.84
C PRO A 50 -5.22 12.27 -0.25
N TRP A 51 -5.09 13.59 -0.25
CA TRP A 51 -4.34 14.35 -1.27
C TRP A 51 -2.90 13.87 -1.44
N GLY A 52 -2.21 13.50 -0.36
CA GLY A 52 -0.82 13.06 -0.46
C GLY A 52 -0.67 11.75 -1.22
N THR A 53 -1.58 10.81 -0.99
CA THR A 53 -1.67 9.55 -1.74
C THR A 53 -1.99 9.82 -3.21
N LEU A 54 -2.95 10.71 -3.49
CA LEU A 54 -3.33 11.05 -4.86
C LEU A 54 -2.21 11.75 -5.63
N VAL A 55 -1.47 12.65 -4.98
CA VAL A 55 -0.29 13.31 -5.58
C VAL A 55 0.79 12.27 -5.89
N ALA A 56 1.09 11.35 -4.96
CA ALA A 56 2.06 10.30 -5.21
C ALA A 56 1.64 9.37 -6.36
N ILE A 57 0.37 8.98 -6.42
CA ILE A 57 -0.21 8.21 -7.55
C ILE A 57 -0.04 8.98 -8.86
N ALA A 58 -0.38 10.26 -8.88
CA ALA A 58 -0.25 11.10 -10.08
C ALA A 58 1.21 11.21 -10.55
N SER A 59 2.17 11.31 -9.62
CA SER A 59 3.60 11.29 -9.96
C SER A 59 4.03 9.98 -10.62
N VAL A 60 3.62 8.83 -10.08
CA VAL A 60 3.93 7.51 -10.66
C VAL A 60 3.28 7.33 -12.02
N ILE A 61 2.04 7.79 -12.19
CA ILE A 61 1.36 7.83 -13.50
C ILE A 61 2.17 8.68 -14.48
N GLY A 62 2.69 9.83 -14.05
CA GLY A 62 3.54 10.70 -14.87
C GLY A 62 4.80 9.99 -15.37
N VAL A 63 5.50 9.26 -14.50
CA VAL A 63 6.67 8.45 -14.89
C VAL A 63 6.26 7.41 -15.94
N TYR A 64 5.19 6.68 -15.70
CA TYR A 64 4.74 5.65 -16.64
C TYR A 64 4.38 6.22 -18.02
N LEU A 65 3.62 7.30 -18.05
CA LEU A 65 3.11 7.89 -19.29
C LEU A 65 4.21 8.58 -20.09
N PHE A 66 5.06 9.38 -19.43
CA PHE A 66 6.00 10.28 -20.12
C PHE A 66 7.43 9.75 -20.14
N VAL A 67 7.89 9.07 -19.09
CA VAL A 67 9.28 8.57 -19.00
C VAL A 67 9.39 7.18 -19.62
N GLN A 68 8.36 6.33 -19.47
CA GLN A 68 8.36 4.98 -20.03
C GLN A 68 7.59 4.84 -21.35
N ASP A 69 7.27 5.94 -22.03
CA ASP A 69 6.47 5.96 -23.26
C ASP A 69 5.11 5.23 -23.13
N GLY A 70 4.50 5.29 -21.95
CA GLY A 70 3.20 4.68 -21.69
C GLY A 70 2.03 5.35 -22.42
N ILE A 71 2.22 6.56 -22.97
CA ILE A 71 1.23 7.21 -23.83
C ILE A 71 1.09 6.45 -25.15
N THR A 72 2.21 6.16 -25.81
CA THR A 72 2.23 5.48 -27.11
C THR A 72 2.05 3.97 -26.93
N ASN A 73 2.71 3.40 -25.91
CA ASN A 73 2.79 1.96 -25.69
C ASN A 73 2.24 1.56 -24.31
N PRO A 74 0.94 1.78 -24.02
CA PRO A 74 0.38 1.66 -22.68
C PRO A 74 0.46 0.26 -22.09
N ASN A 75 0.53 -0.81 -22.90
CA ASN A 75 0.65 -2.19 -22.42
C ASN A 75 2.09 -2.73 -22.44
N ARG A 76 3.00 -2.03 -23.14
CA ARG A 76 4.40 -2.45 -23.37
C ARG A 76 5.32 -1.23 -23.24
N PRO A 77 5.38 -0.61 -22.04
CA PRO A 77 6.21 0.56 -21.83
C PRO A 77 7.70 0.21 -22.00
N VAL A 78 8.55 1.23 -22.09
CA VAL A 78 10.01 1.04 -22.04
C VAL A 78 10.40 0.56 -20.64
N VAL A 79 11.09 -0.59 -20.55
CA VAL A 79 11.41 -1.26 -19.27
C VAL A 79 12.91 -1.40 -19.02
N ILE A 80 13.68 -1.75 -20.05
CA ILE A 80 15.08 -2.18 -19.90
C ILE A 80 15.95 -1.13 -19.17
N PRO A 81 15.89 0.18 -19.51
CA PRO A 81 16.68 1.20 -18.82
C PRO A 81 16.23 1.50 -17.38
N PHE A 82 14.98 1.18 -17.04
CA PHE A 82 14.39 1.55 -15.74
C PHE A 82 14.39 0.41 -14.72
N ARG A 83 15.12 -0.67 -14.99
CA ARG A 83 15.25 -1.82 -14.12
C ARG A 83 16.59 -1.78 -13.41
N ALA A 84 16.60 -2.08 -12.12
CA ALA A 84 17.81 -2.10 -11.30
C ALA A 84 18.64 -3.37 -11.57
N TRP A 85 19.32 -3.44 -12.71
CA TRP A 85 20.13 -4.61 -13.09
C TRP A 85 21.35 -4.85 -12.18
N SER A 86 21.92 -3.77 -11.65
CA SER A 86 23.12 -3.78 -10.82
C SER A 86 23.20 -2.51 -9.99
N TYR A 87 23.85 -2.57 -8.82
CA TYR A 87 24.17 -1.38 -8.03
C TYR A 87 25.13 -0.41 -8.75
N PHE A 88 25.85 -0.89 -9.78
CA PHE A 88 26.69 -0.04 -10.64
C PHE A 88 25.91 0.65 -11.77
N TYR A 89 24.59 0.45 -11.86
CA TYR A 89 23.73 1.11 -12.83
C TYR A 89 22.79 2.10 -12.11
N PRO A 90 23.30 3.30 -11.75
CA PRO A 90 22.57 4.23 -10.90
C PRO A 90 21.23 4.66 -11.50
N GLU A 91 21.15 4.84 -12.82
CA GLU A 91 19.91 5.19 -13.50
C GLU A 91 18.78 4.18 -13.23
N GLY A 92 19.04 2.89 -13.42
CA GLY A 92 18.07 1.83 -13.13
C GLY A 92 17.70 1.78 -11.64
N VAL A 93 18.68 2.00 -10.75
CA VAL A 93 18.42 2.06 -9.31
C VAL A 93 17.49 3.24 -8.97
N LEU A 94 17.74 4.43 -9.53
CA LEU A 94 16.94 5.64 -9.28
C LEU A 94 15.48 5.47 -9.71
N TRP A 95 15.25 4.87 -10.88
CA TRP A 95 13.93 4.80 -11.50
C TRP A 95 13.13 3.54 -11.17
N SER A 96 13.78 2.44 -10.80
CA SER A 96 13.13 1.13 -10.61
C SER A 96 11.95 1.17 -9.65
N GLY A 97 12.02 1.98 -8.59
CA GLY A 97 10.92 2.14 -7.64
C GLY A 97 9.68 2.81 -8.24
N PHE A 98 9.79 3.55 -9.34
CA PHE A 98 8.71 4.33 -9.95
C PHE A 98 8.26 3.82 -11.32
N ALA A 99 9.06 2.96 -11.95
CA ALA A 99 8.77 2.39 -13.25
C ALA A 99 7.98 1.09 -13.13
N HIS A 100 7.26 0.71 -14.19
CA HIS A 100 6.48 -0.53 -14.26
C HIS A 100 6.66 -1.24 -15.59
N SER A 101 6.49 -2.57 -15.57
CA SER A 101 6.73 -3.44 -16.73
C SER A 101 5.53 -3.57 -17.67
N SER A 102 4.34 -3.19 -17.23
CA SER A 102 3.10 -3.32 -17.99
C SER A 102 1.97 -2.49 -17.37
N ARG A 103 0.87 -2.35 -18.10
CA ARG A 103 -0.34 -1.67 -17.62
C ARG A 103 -0.96 -2.36 -16.42
N SER A 104 -1.02 -3.69 -16.44
CA SER A 104 -1.56 -4.47 -15.33
C SER A 104 -0.71 -4.32 -14.08
N HIS A 105 0.61 -4.25 -14.24
CA HIS A 105 1.55 -4.06 -13.15
C HIS A 105 1.35 -2.68 -12.46
N ILE A 106 1.34 -1.59 -13.23
CA ILE A 106 1.09 -0.26 -12.65
C ILE A 106 -0.30 -0.17 -12.03
N THR A 107 -1.35 -0.63 -12.71
CA THR A 107 -2.72 -0.58 -12.19
C THR A 107 -2.83 -1.31 -10.85
N GLY A 108 -2.31 -2.54 -10.74
CA GLY A 108 -2.35 -3.29 -9.48
C GLY A 108 -1.63 -2.57 -8.34
N ASN A 109 -0.48 -1.95 -8.63
CA ASN A 109 0.25 -1.14 -7.65
C ASN A 109 -0.53 0.10 -7.23
N LEU A 110 -1.10 0.85 -8.17
CA LEU A 110 -1.82 2.10 -7.89
C LEU A 110 -3.14 1.86 -7.15
N LEU A 111 -3.91 0.82 -7.50
CA LEU A 111 -5.14 0.48 -6.78
C LEU A 111 -4.82 0.06 -5.33
N SER A 112 -3.77 -0.73 -5.12
CA SER A 112 -3.33 -1.05 -3.76
C SER A 112 -2.75 0.16 -3.04
N THR A 113 -2.08 1.08 -3.74
CA THR A 113 -1.58 2.34 -3.17
C THR A 113 -2.74 3.23 -2.74
N LEU A 114 -3.82 3.29 -3.51
CA LEU A 114 -5.00 4.06 -3.15
C LEU A 114 -5.57 3.60 -1.81
N VAL A 115 -5.72 2.29 -1.60
CA VAL A 115 -6.27 1.75 -0.35
C VAL A 115 -5.26 1.88 0.81
N ALA A 116 -4.04 1.38 0.64
CA ALA A 116 -3.02 1.39 1.68
C ALA A 116 -2.58 2.81 2.05
N GLY A 117 -2.37 3.64 1.04
CA GLY A 117 -2.00 5.05 1.16
C GLY A 117 -3.09 5.85 1.86
N THR A 118 -4.36 5.66 1.52
CA THR A 118 -5.47 6.32 2.24
C THR A 118 -5.46 5.96 3.72
N LEU A 119 -5.29 4.67 4.08
CA LEU A 119 -5.20 4.27 5.48
C LEU A 119 -3.98 4.87 6.20
N ALA A 120 -2.82 4.82 5.57
CA ALA A 120 -1.57 5.35 6.12
C ALA A 120 -1.62 6.87 6.29
N GLU A 121 -2.15 7.58 5.30
CA GLU A 121 -2.35 9.04 5.34
C GLU A 121 -3.42 9.41 6.37
N TYR A 122 -4.48 8.62 6.52
CA TYR A 122 -5.48 8.83 7.58
C TYR A 122 -4.87 8.64 8.98
N ALA A 123 -4.00 7.63 9.15
CA ALA A 123 -3.21 7.41 10.36
C ALA A 123 -2.23 8.56 10.64
N TYR A 124 -1.61 9.12 9.60
CA TYR A 124 -0.74 10.28 9.73
C TYR A 124 -1.54 11.55 10.08
N GLY A 125 -2.55 11.89 9.29
CA GLY A 125 -3.42 13.06 9.42
C GLY A 125 -2.76 14.38 8.98
N HIS A 126 -3.55 15.24 8.33
CA HIS A 126 -3.13 16.57 7.89
C HIS A 126 -3.17 17.59 9.03
N TYR A 127 -4.01 17.37 10.04
CA TYR A 127 -4.12 18.28 11.18
C TYR A 127 -3.20 17.86 12.34
N PRO A 128 -2.54 18.81 13.02
CA PRO A 128 -1.68 18.51 14.17
C PRO A 128 -2.51 17.99 15.36
N ARG A 129 -1.91 17.12 16.19
CA ARG A 129 -2.56 16.49 17.36
C ARG A 129 -1.84 16.66 18.68
N ALA A 130 -0.63 17.24 18.67
CA ALA A 130 0.12 17.45 19.89
C ALA A 130 -0.61 18.47 20.78
N ARG A 131 -0.49 18.30 22.10
CA ARG A 131 -1.10 19.23 23.06
C ARG A 131 -0.54 20.64 22.83
N GLY A 132 -1.43 21.63 22.73
CA GLY A 132 -1.06 23.03 22.47
C GLY A 132 -0.65 23.33 21.02
N ALA A 133 -0.80 22.39 20.08
CA ALA A 133 -0.54 22.66 18.68
C ALA A 133 -1.69 23.47 18.06
N THR A 134 -1.33 24.56 17.38
CA THR A 134 -2.26 25.38 16.60
C THR A 134 -2.03 25.15 15.10
N THR A 135 -3.12 24.93 14.37
CA THR A 135 -3.11 24.81 12.90
C THR A 135 -2.59 26.11 12.29
N PHE A 136 -1.87 26.04 11.17
CA PHE A 136 -1.32 27.18 10.41
C PHE A 136 -0.21 28.00 11.07
N ARG A 137 0.15 27.78 12.35
CA ARG A 137 1.22 28.53 13.03
C ARG A 137 2.62 28.37 12.42
N SER A 138 2.87 27.26 11.73
CA SER A 138 4.14 26.98 11.05
C SER A 138 3.92 26.07 9.84
N LEU A 139 4.90 25.98 8.94
CA LEU A 139 4.86 25.04 7.81
C LEU A 139 4.59 23.60 8.26
N ARG A 140 5.19 23.17 9.38
CA ARG A 140 5.00 21.83 9.94
C ARG A 140 3.58 21.55 10.45
N ASN A 141 2.85 22.59 10.85
CA ASN A 141 1.47 22.51 11.34
C ASN A 141 0.44 22.95 10.29
N ASN A 142 0.88 23.31 9.09
CA ASN A 142 0.00 23.68 8.00
C ASN A 142 -0.54 22.40 7.33
N PRO A 143 -1.87 22.20 7.29
CA PRO A 143 -2.46 20.99 6.74
C PRO A 143 -2.23 20.84 5.23
N TYR A 144 -2.11 21.94 4.49
CA TYR A 144 -1.80 21.89 3.05
C TYR A 144 -0.36 21.44 2.80
N VAL A 145 0.61 21.96 3.57
CA VAL A 145 2.01 21.51 3.47
C VAL A 145 2.11 20.02 3.80
N ARG A 146 1.38 19.57 4.82
CA ARG A 146 1.38 18.14 5.18
C ARG A 146 0.77 17.27 4.09
N ALA A 147 -0.37 17.70 3.54
CA ALA A 147 -1.11 16.99 2.51
C ALA A 147 -0.38 16.92 1.17
N PHE A 148 0.16 18.05 0.69
CA PHE A 148 0.69 18.18 -0.67
C PHE A 148 2.22 18.08 -0.76
N LEU A 149 2.94 18.18 0.36
CA LEU A 149 4.41 18.11 0.35
C LEU A 149 4.94 16.99 1.25
N VAL A 150 4.54 16.94 2.53
CA VAL A 150 5.14 15.98 3.49
C VAL A 150 4.74 14.54 3.20
N VAL A 151 3.44 14.26 3.04
CA VAL A 151 2.96 12.90 2.76
C VAL A 151 3.46 12.40 1.39
N PRO A 152 3.21 13.08 0.25
CA PRO A 152 3.69 12.59 -1.03
C PRO A 152 5.21 12.57 -1.09
N GLY A 153 5.88 13.57 -0.52
CA GLY A 153 7.34 13.60 -0.40
C GLY A 153 7.89 12.39 0.35
N ALA A 154 7.29 11.99 1.47
CA ALA A 154 7.69 10.79 2.20
C ALA A 154 7.48 9.50 1.39
N ILE A 155 6.34 9.38 0.70
CA ILE A 155 6.00 8.24 -0.15
C ILE A 155 7.03 8.10 -1.30
N LEU A 156 7.27 9.20 -2.02
CA LEU A 156 8.19 9.21 -3.16
C LEU A 156 9.65 9.05 -2.72
N THR A 157 10.07 9.72 -1.64
CA THR A 157 11.41 9.54 -1.07
C THR A 157 11.63 8.09 -0.63
N PHE A 158 10.61 7.46 -0.04
CA PHE A 158 10.72 6.04 0.31
C PHE A 158 10.84 5.15 -0.94
N GLY A 159 10.12 5.45 -2.03
CA GLY A 159 10.29 4.76 -3.32
C GLY A 159 11.73 4.78 -3.79
N PHE A 160 12.34 5.95 -3.79
CA PHE A 160 13.76 6.14 -4.10
C PHE A 160 14.69 5.40 -3.14
N VAL A 161 14.50 5.53 -1.82
CA VAL A 161 15.38 4.89 -0.85
C VAL A 161 15.26 3.37 -0.93
N SER A 162 14.05 2.85 -1.10
CA SER A 162 13.80 1.41 -1.17
C SER A 162 14.45 0.76 -2.40
N SER A 163 14.59 1.47 -3.52
CA SER A 163 15.25 0.93 -4.71
C SER A 163 16.76 0.75 -4.51
N LEU A 164 17.40 1.53 -3.63
CA LEU A 164 18.81 1.34 -3.23
C LEU A 164 19.05 -0.02 -2.56
N PHE A 165 18.01 -0.63 -1.99
CA PHE A 165 18.10 -1.92 -1.30
C PHE A 165 17.44 -3.06 -2.08
N ALA A 166 16.99 -2.80 -3.31
CA ALA A 166 16.42 -3.83 -4.15
C ALA A 166 17.54 -4.77 -4.64
N LEU A 167 17.37 -6.08 -4.42
CA LEU A 167 18.30 -7.11 -4.87
C LEU A 167 17.80 -7.72 -6.17
N GLY A 168 18.66 -7.70 -7.19
CA GLY A 168 18.34 -8.22 -8.52
C GLY A 168 17.54 -7.26 -9.39
N PRO A 169 17.09 -7.72 -10.58
CA PRO A 169 16.49 -6.89 -11.62
C PRO A 169 15.07 -6.41 -11.26
N VAL A 170 14.97 -5.52 -10.28
CA VAL A 170 13.70 -5.03 -9.72
C VAL A 170 13.17 -3.84 -10.53
N ILE A 171 11.85 -3.80 -10.65
CA ILE A 171 11.06 -2.70 -11.20
C ILE A 171 9.68 -2.74 -10.53
N GLY A 172 9.15 -1.61 -10.10
CA GLY A 172 7.82 -1.48 -9.52
C GLY A 172 7.76 -0.72 -8.21
N PHE A 173 6.59 -0.15 -7.95
CA PHE A 173 6.26 0.64 -6.75
C PHE A 173 5.83 -0.22 -5.56
N SER A 174 5.88 -1.55 -5.69
CA SER A 174 5.32 -2.47 -4.69
C SER A 174 6.04 -2.40 -3.34
N GLY A 175 7.34 -2.11 -3.29
CA GLY A 175 8.05 -1.85 -2.04
C GLY A 175 7.40 -0.73 -1.21
N VAL A 176 7.01 0.36 -1.88
CA VAL A 176 6.28 1.48 -1.26
C VAL A 176 4.89 1.06 -0.82
N VAL A 177 4.17 0.30 -1.65
CA VAL A 177 2.85 -0.25 -1.31
C VAL A 177 2.93 -1.05 0.00
N PHE A 178 3.92 -1.94 0.13
CA PHE A 178 4.11 -2.71 1.35
C PHE A 178 4.50 -1.85 2.55
N ALA A 179 5.25 -0.76 2.36
CA ALA A 179 5.52 0.20 3.43
C ALA A 179 4.26 0.94 3.90
N LEU A 180 3.38 1.33 2.97
CA LEU A 180 2.09 1.92 3.32
C LEU A 180 1.22 0.92 4.12
N TRP A 181 1.19 -0.35 3.70
CA TRP A 181 0.51 -1.41 4.45
C TRP A 181 1.13 -1.63 5.83
N GLY A 182 2.46 -1.66 5.94
CA GLY A 182 3.16 -1.80 7.23
C GLY A 182 2.86 -0.66 8.17
N PHE A 183 2.84 0.57 7.65
CA PHE A 183 2.48 1.74 8.41
C PHE A 183 1.03 1.69 8.90
N ALA A 184 0.10 1.25 8.04
CA ALA A 184 -1.31 1.07 8.36
C ALA A 184 -1.52 -0.05 9.40
N LEU A 185 -0.82 -1.18 9.30
CA LEU A 185 -0.91 -2.31 10.24
C LEU A 185 -0.64 -1.91 11.68
N VAL A 186 0.31 -1.00 11.92
CA VAL A 186 0.62 -0.51 13.27
C VAL A 186 -0.50 0.37 13.83
N HIS A 187 -1.17 1.16 13.00
CA HIS A 187 -2.21 2.10 13.44
C HIS A 187 -3.60 1.47 13.50
N TYR A 188 -3.90 0.59 12.54
CA TYR A 188 -5.22 -0.01 12.33
C TYR A 188 -5.08 -1.50 11.96
N PRO A 189 -4.57 -2.39 12.83
CA PRO A 189 -4.27 -3.77 12.45
C PRO A 189 -5.49 -4.49 11.83
N VAL A 190 -6.64 -4.45 12.52
CA VAL A 190 -7.90 -5.06 12.05
C VAL A 190 -8.43 -4.33 10.81
N GLY A 191 -8.43 -2.99 10.83
CA GLY A 191 -8.88 -2.19 9.69
C GLY A 191 -8.05 -2.41 8.43
N THR A 192 -6.77 -2.73 8.61
CA THR A 192 -5.84 -3.03 7.51
C THR A 192 -6.13 -4.39 6.90
N ILE A 193 -6.43 -5.41 7.72
CA ILE A 193 -6.90 -6.71 7.22
C ILE A 193 -8.25 -6.58 6.50
N ALA A 194 -9.20 -5.82 7.05
CA ALA A 194 -10.46 -5.54 6.37
C ALA A 194 -10.24 -4.79 5.03
N ALA A 195 -9.29 -3.86 4.99
CA ALA A 195 -8.97 -3.10 3.78
C ALA A 195 -8.24 -3.91 2.71
N LEU A 196 -7.62 -5.05 3.05
CA LEU A 196 -7.16 -6.00 2.03
C LEU A 196 -8.33 -6.46 1.17
N THR A 197 -9.48 -6.78 1.77
CA THR A 197 -10.72 -7.08 1.05
C THR A 197 -11.20 -5.87 0.26
N GLY A 198 -11.04 -4.65 0.80
CA GLY A 198 -11.29 -3.41 0.08
C GLY A 198 -10.45 -3.25 -1.19
N SER A 199 -9.18 -3.68 -1.19
CA SER A 199 -8.34 -3.68 -2.40
C SER A 199 -8.85 -4.65 -3.46
N THR A 200 -9.34 -5.82 -3.05
CA THR A 200 -10.02 -6.76 -3.93
C THR A 200 -11.27 -6.12 -4.54
N LEU A 201 -12.11 -5.48 -3.72
CA LEU A 201 -13.33 -4.80 -4.20
C LEU A 201 -13.00 -3.70 -5.21
N VAL A 202 -12.00 -2.86 -4.94
CA VAL A 202 -11.56 -1.81 -5.88
C VAL A 202 -11.06 -2.41 -7.19
N SER A 203 -10.36 -3.54 -7.13
CA SER A 203 -9.89 -4.24 -8.32
C SER A 203 -11.04 -4.85 -9.13
N VAL A 204 -12.03 -5.46 -8.45
CA VAL A 204 -13.25 -5.96 -9.08
C VAL A 204 -13.99 -4.81 -9.75
N LEU A 205 -14.21 -3.70 -9.06
CA LEU A 205 -14.87 -2.52 -9.63
C LEU A 205 -14.14 -2.01 -10.87
N TYR A 206 -12.82 -1.90 -10.80
CA TYR A 206 -12.00 -1.49 -11.95
C TYR A 206 -12.18 -2.45 -13.14
N SER A 207 -12.10 -3.76 -12.90
CA SER A 207 -12.28 -4.78 -13.95
C SER A 207 -13.69 -4.77 -14.51
N THR A 208 -14.72 -4.66 -13.67
CA THR A 208 -16.13 -4.58 -14.09
C THR A 208 -16.38 -3.36 -14.98
N ILE A 209 -15.80 -2.21 -14.68
CA ILE A 209 -15.93 -1.00 -15.51
C ILE A 209 -15.22 -1.18 -16.86
N ARG A 210 -14.10 -1.91 -16.89
CA ARG A 210 -13.28 -2.09 -18.10
C ARG A 210 -13.78 -3.20 -19.02
N SER A 211 -14.33 -4.26 -18.44
CA SER A 211 -14.74 -5.48 -19.11
C SER A 211 -15.92 -6.06 -18.33
N PRO A 212 -17.13 -5.50 -18.51
CA PRO A 212 -18.32 -5.94 -17.77
C PRO A 212 -18.74 -7.37 -18.15
N VAL A 213 -18.43 -7.80 -19.37
CA VAL A 213 -18.59 -9.17 -19.85
C VAL A 213 -17.22 -9.68 -20.29
N GLU A 214 -16.74 -10.76 -19.68
CA GLU A 214 -15.46 -11.41 -20.01
C GLU A 214 -15.71 -12.79 -20.60
N PHE A 215 -15.21 -13.02 -21.82
CA PHE A 215 -15.20 -14.33 -22.45
C PHE A 215 -13.81 -14.96 -22.28
N ALA A 216 -13.78 -16.21 -21.79
CA ALA A 216 -12.54 -16.93 -21.56
C ALA A 216 -12.66 -18.38 -22.03
N GLU A 217 -11.60 -18.89 -22.65
CA GLU A 217 -11.47 -20.28 -23.07
C GLU A 217 -10.32 -20.96 -22.32
N ALA A 218 -10.45 -22.26 -22.09
CA ALA A 218 -9.37 -23.05 -21.50
C ALA A 218 -8.18 -23.11 -22.47
N SER A 219 -7.00 -22.73 -21.99
CA SER A 219 -5.76 -22.78 -22.76
C SER A 219 -4.61 -23.31 -21.90
N ALA A 220 -3.64 -23.96 -22.54
CA ALA A 220 -2.40 -24.36 -21.86
C ALA A 220 -1.54 -23.11 -21.61
N SER A 221 -1.18 -22.88 -20.34
CA SER A 221 -0.29 -21.78 -19.93
C SER A 221 0.98 -22.35 -19.32
N TYR A 222 2.12 -21.99 -19.89
CA TYR A 222 3.45 -22.35 -19.39
C TYR A 222 4.10 -21.07 -18.86
N GLY A 223 4.49 -21.10 -17.59
CA GLY A 223 5.13 -19.97 -16.95
C GLY A 223 5.64 -20.34 -15.57
N ALA A 224 6.48 -19.46 -15.02
CA ALA A 224 7.00 -19.65 -13.67
C ALA A 224 5.84 -19.84 -12.67
N PRO A 225 6.03 -20.66 -11.62
CA PRO A 225 5.04 -20.82 -10.57
C PRO A 225 4.59 -19.45 -10.04
N SER A 226 3.32 -19.32 -9.65
CA SER A 226 2.76 -18.03 -9.23
C SER A 226 3.47 -17.38 -8.02
N TRP A 227 4.30 -18.14 -7.30
CA TRP A 227 5.15 -17.69 -6.20
C TRP A 227 6.57 -17.28 -6.62
N ALA A 228 7.03 -17.65 -7.83
CA ALA A 228 8.40 -17.48 -8.30
C ALA A 228 8.68 -16.16 -9.05
N ASN A 229 7.70 -15.26 -9.14
CA ASN A 229 7.81 -13.92 -9.74
C ASN A 229 7.47 -12.80 -8.74
N ILE A 230 7.56 -13.10 -7.44
CA ILE A 230 7.24 -12.16 -6.38
C ILE A 230 8.55 -11.60 -5.83
N ALA A 231 8.65 -10.28 -5.76
CA ALA A 231 9.75 -9.58 -5.11
C ALA A 231 9.62 -9.65 -3.57
N VAL A 232 9.63 -10.87 -3.01
CA VAL A 232 9.37 -11.13 -1.59
C VAL A 232 10.30 -10.31 -0.69
N GLN A 233 11.58 -10.19 -1.06
CA GLN A 233 12.54 -9.39 -0.32
C GLN A 233 12.18 -7.90 -0.32
N GLY A 234 11.88 -7.32 -1.48
CA GLY A 234 11.46 -5.91 -1.60
C GLY A 234 10.15 -5.62 -0.86
N HIS A 235 9.20 -6.57 -0.91
CA HIS A 235 7.95 -6.49 -0.16
C HIS A 235 8.18 -6.55 1.36
N ALA A 236 9.02 -7.46 1.83
CA ALA A 236 9.36 -7.59 3.24
C ALA A 236 10.10 -6.33 3.75
N LEU A 237 11.07 -5.83 3.00
CA LEU A 237 11.80 -4.60 3.33
C LEU A 237 10.85 -3.40 3.42
N GLY A 238 9.97 -3.25 2.42
CA GLY A 238 8.92 -2.23 2.42
C GLY A 238 8.06 -2.32 3.68
N LEU A 239 7.50 -3.50 3.96
CA LEU A 239 6.65 -3.75 5.11
C LEU A 239 7.35 -3.40 6.44
N ILE A 240 8.57 -3.91 6.64
CA ILE A 240 9.36 -3.69 7.85
C ILE A 240 9.64 -2.19 8.03
N ALA A 241 10.08 -1.51 6.98
CA ALA A 241 10.36 -0.08 7.05
C ALA A 241 9.12 0.74 7.41
N GLY A 242 7.97 0.43 6.78
CA GLY A 242 6.69 1.06 7.10
C GLY A 242 6.28 0.87 8.57
N ILE A 243 6.45 -0.34 9.10
CA ILE A 243 6.20 -0.66 10.51
C ILE A 243 7.14 0.13 11.43
N LEU A 244 8.43 0.16 11.14
CA LEU A 244 9.42 0.87 11.95
C LEU A 244 9.13 2.38 12.00
N VAL A 245 8.82 3.00 10.86
CA VAL A 245 8.43 4.41 10.78
C VAL A 245 7.15 4.67 11.58
N ALA A 246 6.15 3.78 11.49
CA ALA A 246 4.93 3.91 12.26
C ALA A 246 5.15 3.77 13.77
N VAL A 247 5.92 2.77 14.22
CA VAL A 247 6.25 2.58 15.63
C VAL A 247 7.00 3.80 16.18
N TRP A 248 8.00 4.29 15.44
CA TRP A 248 8.72 5.52 15.79
C TRP A 248 7.78 6.72 15.91
N LEU A 249 6.89 6.92 14.94
CA LEU A 249 5.95 8.02 14.94
C LEU A 249 4.96 7.94 16.11
N VAL A 250 4.42 6.75 16.39
CA VAL A 250 3.51 6.51 17.52
C VAL A 250 4.18 6.85 18.84
N ARG A 251 5.39 6.33 19.08
CA ARG A 251 6.17 6.63 20.29
C ARG A 251 6.49 8.12 20.40
N ARG A 252 6.91 8.75 19.31
CA ARG A 252 7.16 10.21 19.28
C ARG A 252 5.91 11.02 19.62
N ARG A 253 4.74 10.61 19.13
CA ARG A 253 3.46 11.29 19.40
C ARG A 253 3.00 11.12 20.85
N ARG A 254 3.19 9.92 21.44
CA ARG A 254 2.93 9.67 22.87
C ARG A 254 3.76 10.60 23.76
N ARG A 255 5.07 10.70 23.49
CA ARG A 255 5.98 11.62 24.20
C ARG A 255 5.57 13.09 24.05
N ALA A 256 4.99 13.47 22.91
CA ALA A 256 4.46 14.81 22.67
C ALA A 256 3.05 15.04 23.26
N GLY A 257 2.52 14.09 24.05
CA GLY A 257 1.23 14.22 24.74
C GLY A 257 -0.01 13.99 23.87
N ASP A 258 0.12 13.34 22.71
CA ASP A 258 -1.02 12.91 21.88
C ASP A 258 -1.78 11.77 22.55
N ARG A 259 -2.89 12.10 23.22
CA ARG A 259 -3.76 11.13 23.91
C ARG A 259 -4.46 10.15 22.95
N ASN A 260 -4.45 10.45 21.65
CA ASN A 260 -5.06 9.61 20.60
C ASN A 260 -4.01 8.80 19.83
N ALA A 261 -2.82 8.59 20.40
CA ALA A 261 -1.86 7.64 19.87
C ALA A 261 -2.41 6.21 20.03
N PRO A 262 -2.32 5.35 18.99
CA PRO A 262 -2.90 4.01 19.04
C PRO A 262 -2.24 3.19 20.14
N VAL A 263 -3.03 2.42 20.88
CA VAL A 263 -2.57 1.35 21.78
C VAL A 263 -3.09 0.05 21.21
N VAL A 264 -2.17 -0.82 20.80
CA VAL A 264 -2.50 -2.08 20.11
C VAL A 264 -1.99 -3.24 20.97
N ALA A 265 -2.87 -4.18 21.26
CA ALA A 265 -2.49 -5.40 21.97
C ALA A 265 -1.53 -6.24 21.11
N GLY A 266 -0.50 -6.82 21.73
CA GLY A 266 0.51 -7.61 21.02
C GLY A 266 -0.09 -8.75 20.20
N ILE A 267 -1.10 -9.44 20.73
CA ILE A 267 -1.81 -10.52 20.01
C ILE A 267 -2.53 -10.03 18.74
N VAL A 268 -3.07 -8.82 18.77
CA VAL A 268 -3.74 -8.22 17.61
C VAL A 268 -2.72 -7.82 16.55
N ALA A 269 -1.60 -7.22 16.95
CA ALA A 269 -0.50 -6.91 16.04
C ALA A 269 0.10 -8.18 15.42
N PHE A 270 0.35 -9.21 16.24
CA PHE A 270 0.85 -10.51 15.80
C PHE A 270 -0.07 -11.14 14.76
N GLY A 271 -1.37 -11.30 15.09
CA GLY A 271 -2.35 -11.91 14.21
C GLY A 271 -2.53 -11.11 12.91
N ALA A 272 -2.56 -9.79 12.96
CA ALA A 272 -2.69 -8.96 11.77
C ALA A 272 -1.47 -9.06 10.85
N VAL A 273 -0.25 -9.02 11.37
CA VAL A 273 0.96 -9.18 10.54
C VAL A 273 1.02 -10.58 9.92
N LEU A 274 0.65 -11.61 10.68
CA LEU A 274 0.64 -12.99 10.21
C LEU A 274 -0.38 -13.18 9.07
N LEU A 275 -1.62 -12.74 9.26
CA LEU A 275 -2.69 -12.82 8.24
C LEU A 275 -2.34 -11.99 6.99
N PHE A 276 -1.82 -10.77 7.20
CA PHE A 276 -1.36 -9.93 6.11
C PHE A 276 -0.24 -10.60 5.32
N GLY A 277 0.82 -11.04 5.99
CA GLY A 277 1.97 -11.66 5.31
C GLY A 277 1.62 -12.98 4.63
N ALA A 278 0.72 -13.78 5.21
CA ALA A 278 0.20 -14.99 4.61
C ALA A 278 -0.55 -14.69 3.30
N SER A 279 -1.50 -13.75 3.34
CA SER A 279 -2.29 -13.32 2.17
C SER A 279 -1.43 -12.68 1.07
N ARG A 280 -0.33 -12.02 1.44
CA ARG A 280 0.60 -11.35 0.52
C ARG A 280 1.81 -12.20 0.13
N ARG A 281 1.78 -13.50 0.44
CA ARG A 281 2.82 -14.48 0.05
C ARG A 281 4.23 -14.11 0.54
N LEU A 282 4.35 -13.43 1.69
CA LEU A 282 5.67 -13.12 2.28
C LEU A 282 6.43 -14.37 2.75
N TRP A 283 5.73 -15.49 2.88
CA TRP A 283 6.30 -16.80 3.18
C TRP A 283 6.95 -17.49 1.96
N ALA A 284 6.78 -16.96 0.75
CA ALA A 284 7.24 -17.60 -0.48
C ALA A 284 8.75 -17.38 -0.69
N VAL A 285 9.58 -17.98 0.16
CA VAL A 285 11.04 -17.99 -0.01
C VAL A 285 11.41 -19.08 -1.01
N TYR A 286 12.03 -18.71 -2.13
CA TYR A 286 12.38 -19.65 -3.20
C TYR A 286 13.76 -19.39 -3.79
N TRP A 287 14.27 -20.37 -4.54
CA TRP A 287 15.52 -20.29 -5.28
C TRP A 287 15.36 -20.85 -6.71
N TYR A 288 16.23 -20.40 -7.61
CA TYR A 288 16.30 -20.84 -9.00
C TYR A 288 17.28 -22.02 -9.12
N LEU A 289 16.81 -23.18 -9.58
CA LEU A 289 17.65 -24.36 -9.84
C LEU A 289 18.12 -24.47 -11.29
N GLY A 290 17.59 -23.60 -12.17
CA GLY A 290 17.86 -23.53 -13.60
C GLY A 290 16.90 -22.54 -14.26
N ASN A 291 16.79 -22.55 -15.58
CA ASN A 291 15.94 -21.59 -16.30
C ASN A 291 14.45 -21.73 -15.97
N ASP A 292 13.95 -22.95 -15.75
CA ASP A 292 12.51 -23.22 -15.54
C ASP A 292 12.23 -24.06 -14.28
N GLN A 293 13.24 -24.29 -13.43
CA GLN A 293 13.11 -25.09 -12.21
C GLN A 293 13.29 -24.21 -10.97
N TYR A 294 12.37 -24.35 -10.02
CA TYR A 294 12.29 -23.51 -8.83
C TYR A 294 12.10 -24.38 -7.59
N GLU A 295 12.79 -24.04 -6.50
CA GLU A 295 12.64 -24.69 -5.21
C GLU A 295 11.99 -23.73 -4.21
N LEU A 296 10.94 -24.18 -3.51
CA LEU A 296 10.18 -23.37 -2.55
C LEU A 296 10.44 -23.84 -1.11
N TYR A 297 11.13 -23.03 -0.33
CA TYR A 297 11.41 -23.27 1.08
C TYR A 297 10.25 -22.81 1.98
N ARG A 298 9.08 -23.43 1.79
CA ARG A 298 7.81 -23.01 2.43
C ARG A 298 7.89 -22.96 3.96
N ALA A 299 8.48 -23.97 4.58
CA ALA A 299 8.59 -24.05 6.05
C ALA A 299 9.47 -22.92 6.61
N VAL A 300 10.62 -22.66 5.98
CA VAL A 300 11.53 -21.57 6.35
C VAL A 300 10.83 -20.22 6.21
N GLY A 301 10.18 -19.97 5.07
CA GLY A 301 9.47 -18.72 4.85
C GLY A 301 8.30 -18.50 5.82
N PHE A 302 7.57 -19.55 6.19
CA PHE A 302 6.53 -19.44 7.22
C PHE A 302 7.11 -19.16 8.61
N ALA A 303 8.23 -19.81 8.98
CA ALA A 303 8.94 -19.53 10.23
C ALA A 303 9.45 -18.08 10.31
N LEU A 304 10.01 -17.55 9.21
CA LEU A 304 10.41 -16.15 9.10
C LEU A 304 9.22 -15.19 9.26
N LEU A 305 8.06 -15.53 8.69
CA LEU A 305 6.84 -14.75 8.85
C LEU A 305 6.34 -14.74 10.30
N LEU A 306 6.38 -15.88 11.01
CA LEU A 306 6.06 -15.96 12.44
C LEU A 306 7.02 -15.09 13.26
N LEU A 307 8.32 -15.16 12.97
CA LEU A 307 9.33 -14.34 13.64
C LEU A 307 9.08 -12.85 13.40
N LEU A 308 8.79 -12.45 12.16
CA LEU A 308 8.44 -11.07 11.84
C LEU A 308 7.21 -10.61 12.64
N ALA A 309 6.14 -11.40 12.64
CA ALA A 309 4.91 -11.08 13.38
C ALA A 309 5.19 -10.91 14.89
N LEU A 310 6.04 -11.77 15.46
CA LEU A 310 6.47 -11.68 16.87
C LEU A 310 7.25 -10.40 17.15
N VAL A 311 8.27 -10.10 16.33
CA VAL A 311 9.09 -8.88 16.48
C VAL A 311 8.21 -7.62 16.42
N VAL A 312 7.26 -7.58 15.47
CA VAL A 312 6.34 -6.45 15.34
C VAL A 312 5.40 -6.34 16.54
N ALA A 313 4.86 -7.47 17.02
CA ALA A 313 4.02 -7.48 18.21
C ALA A 313 4.74 -6.93 19.43
N VAL A 314 6.00 -7.34 19.64
CA VAL A 314 6.85 -6.82 20.73
C VAL A 314 7.15 -5.32 20.52
N ALA A 315 7.46 -4.88 19.30
CA ALA A 315 7.76 -3.48 19.03
C ALA A 315 6.56 -2.55 19.25
N VAL A 316 5.37 -3.00 18.88
CA VAL A 316 4.11 -2.23 18.97
C VAL A 316 3.52 -2.25 20.38
N ALA A 317 3.51 -3.42 21.04
CA ALA A 317 2.94 -3.58 22.37
C ALA A 317 3.94 -3.36 23.51
N GLY A 318 5.23 -3.22 23.18
CA GLY A 318 6.29 -2.99 24.16
C GLY A 318 6.03 -1.76 25.01
N ARG A 319 6.26 -1.89 26.32
CA ARG A 319 6.22 -0.79 27.29
C ARG A 319 7.35 0.19 27.00
N GLU A 320 7.17 1.46 27.34
CA GLU A 320 8.26 2.46 27.26
C GLU A 320 9.28 2.32 28.41
N GLU A 321 9.00 1.44 29.38
CA GLU A 321 9.90 1.09 30.46
C GLU A 321 10.95 0.07 30.01
N PRO A 322 12.25 0.31 30.23
CA PRO A 322 13.29 -0.66 29.96
C PRO A 322 13.06 -1.93 30.79
N LEU A 323 13.27 -3.11 30.18
CA LEU A 323 13.21 -4.39 30.90
C LEU A 323 14.23 -4.46 32.05
N ARG A 324 15.32 -3.68 31.95
CA ARG A 324 16.31 -3.47 33.01
C ARG A 324 16.50 -1.97 33.22
N PRO A 325 15.69 -1.32 34.07
CA PRO A 325 15.79 0.11 34.32
C PRO A 325 17.18 0.53 34.83
N GLN A 326 17.84 -0.37 35.56
CA GLN A 326 19.17 -0.15 36.16
C GLN A 326 20.32 -0.21 35.15
N ALA A 327 20.10 -0.77 33.95
CA ALA A 327 21.10 -0.88 32.88
C ALA A 327 20.80 0.06 31.69
N ALA A 328 19.72 0.84 31.77
CA ALA A 328 19.39 1.83 30.76
C ALA A 328 20.32 3.03 30.91
N VAL A 329 21.13 3.30 29.89
CA VAL A 329 21.91 4.54 29.79
C VAL A 329 20.92 5.70 29.63
N PRO A 330 21.10 6.82 30.38
CA PRO A 330 20.16 7.94 30.40
C PRO A 330 19.82 8.53 29.03
#